data_AF-A0A411HK55-F1
#
_entry.id   AF-A0A411HK55-F1
#
_cell.length_a   1.000
_cell.length_b   1.000
_cell.length_c   1.000
_cell.angle_alpha   90.00
_cell.angle_beta   90.00
_cell.angle_gamma   90.00
#
_symmetry.space_group_name_H-M   'P 1'
#
loop_
_entity.id
_entity.type
_entity.pdbx_description
1 polymer ?
#
loop_
_entity_poly.entity_id
_entity_poly.type
_entity_poly.pdbx_seq_one_letter_code
_entity_poly.pdbx_strand_id
1 'polypeptide(L)'
;MSRHRNKLFVIIALLAQPLCGTSATLPSSAESYVSQAARVRQSADRPWAPEAGQLGNLRHLQITAPDCVIRIVSGTENRVFPGSRGVIVVERSRVLDADPNEQPAPRDVVLAIDRVHACPGLGSCGVSITSATSAPSIGGAVCFTVQLATAHDLLLGGDDLSVLVDRVRQPALRIKVNPSYRMQMWLEQVDIGLLSIDVNAAAHIGGNGQIDFLQAGSSSGGSTMFLQDFHAHNIGVSTTTTGTHWAIRIDADTKAVYYQPARAPGAIAENYGIEVDGPINRLDVPVGRVDPYPLREVTRIATRVLRDDVIAHAGPAPQLPPSDPALPSAKVAAAALPIDSRERVAQVVARYLPPSIRITNIALWKQGGRLEGIAPDAAMAHDVVRLLTNSGEFTYVSGGGSIPRDGGHAFSTQLSFACDAPGQLSTCPAGHPMSPDRYSYVQISDAINVMLGPTVTVRDLRRTDDAFELKAVAPNEAEARAALQRLGQRTDFLRVSISGYGPSRSGAATDINATLKLICAVPPKPDGICTAQSAPP
;
A
#
# COMPACT_ATOMS: atom_id res chain seq x y z
N MET A 1 -42.50 63.41 -7.71
CA MET A 1 -43.31 62.31 -8.28
C MET A 1 -42.43 61.53 -9.26
N SER A 2 -42.44 60.18 -9.14
CA SER A 2 -42.08 59.18 -10.15
C SER A 2 -40.64 59.19 -10.70
N ARG A 3 -39.72 58.34 -10.23
CA ARG A 3 -39.53 56.87 -10.46
C ARG A 3 -38.64 56.52 -11.68
N HIS A 4 -37.47 55.97 -11.32
CA HIS A 4 -36.77 54.79 -11.87
C HIS A 4 -36.25 54.79 -13.32
N ARG A 5 -34.91 54.71 -13.48
CA ARG A 5 -34.16 53.42 -13.50
C ARG A 5 -32.64 53.67 -13.56
N ASN A 6 -31.94 53.35 -12.47
CA ASN A 6 -30.50 53.10 -12.46
C ASN A 6 -30.22 51.77 -13.19
N LYS A 7 -29.25 51.75 -14.11
CA LYS A 7 -28.58 50.51 -14.53
C LYS A 7 -27.21 50.48 -13.87
N LEU A 8 -27.12 49.65 -12.84
CA LEU A 8 -25.90 49.23 -12.15
C LEU A 8 -25.04 48.43 -13.16
N PHE A 9 -23.84 48.91 -13.47
CA PHE A 9 -22.77 48.06 -13.99
C PHE A 9 -22.02 47.48 -12.79
N VAL A 10 -22.28 46.21 -12.46
CA VAL A 10 -21.49 45.47 -11.48
C VAL A 10 -20.35 44.79 -12.24
N ILE A 11 -19.14 45.33 -12.09
CA ILE A 11 -17.91 44.62 -12.44
C ILE A 11 -17.72 43.57 -11.36
N ILE A 12 -18.07 42.32 -11.67
CA ILE A 12 -17.72 41.16 -10.84
C ILE A 12 -16.23 40.89 -11.08
N ALA A 13 -15.39 41.37 -10.17
CA ALA A 13 -14.01 40.90 -10.07
C ALA A 13 -14.07 39.42 -9.62
N LEU A 14 -13.83 38.50 -10.56
CA LEU A 14 -13.49 37.11 -10.22
C LEU A 14 -12.17 37.15 -9.46
N LEU A 15 -12.27 37.08 -8.12
CA LEU A 15 -11.16 36.71 -7.27
C LEU A 15 -10.74 35.29 -7.67
N ALA A 16 -9.59 35.20 -8.34
CA ALA A 16 -8.87 33.95 -8.54
C ALA A 16 -8.65 33.32 -7.16
N GLN A 17 -9.39 32.25 -6.88
CA GLN A 17 -9.10 31.40 -5.73
C GLN A 17 -7.70 30.80 -5.96
N PRO A 18 -6.86 30.72 -4.91
CA PRO A 18 -5.63 29.96 -5.01
C PRO A 18 -6.04 28.52 -5.28
N LEU A 19 -5.62 28.01 -6.45
CA LEU A 19 -5.65 26.61 -6.79
C LEU A 19 -5.16 25.84 -5.56
N CYS A 20 -6.05 25.00 -5.02
CA CYS A 20 -5.73 24.04 -3.97
C CYS A 20 -4.36 23.45 -4.28
N GLY A 21 -3.43 23.61 -3.35
CA GLY A 21 -2.17 22.92 -3.40
C GLY A 21 -2.46 21.45 -3.66
N THR A 22 -1.87 20.91 -4.72
CA THR A 22 -1.66 19.48 -4.84
C THR A 22 -0.82 19.11 -3.63
N SER A 23 -1.51 18.76 -2.54
CA SER A 23 -0.92 17.99 -1.45
C SER A 23 -0.17 16.88 -2.17
N ALA A 24 1.15 16.79 -1.97
CA ALA A 24 1.90 15.64 -2.47
C ALA A 24 1.49 14.42 -1.61
N THR A 25 0.21 14.06 -1.66
CA THR A 25 -0.20 12.70 -1.45
C THR A 25 0.70 11.88 -2.37
N LEU A 26 1.36 10.85 -1.83
CA LEU A 26 1.74 9.77 -2.73
C LEU A 26 0.45 9.47 -3.51
N PRO A 27 0.43 9.53 -4.85
CA PRO A 27 -0.66 8.88 -5.55
C PRO A 27 -0.76 7.48 -4.94
N SER A 28 -1.98 7.02 -4.66
CA SER A 28 -2.18 5.63 -4.23
C SER A 28 -1.29 4.76 -5.10
N SER A 29 -0.48 3.89 -4.51
CA SER A 29 0.47 3.08 -5.28
C SER A 29 -0.07 1.67 -5.39
N ALA A 30 0.38 0.91 -6.38
CA ALA A 30 0.01 -0.51 -6.46
C ALA A 30 0.30 -1.23 -5.11
N GLU A 31 1.43 -0.93 -4.50
CA GLU A 31 1.84 -1.51 -3.21
C GLU A 31 0.94 -1.07 -2.05
N SER A 32 0.37 0.13 -2.06
CA SER A 32 -0.55 0.56 -1.00
C SER A 32 -1.83 -0.28 -1.00
N TYR A 33 -2.36 -0.61 -2.18
CA TYR A 33 -3.52 -1.50 -2.31
C TYR A 33 -3.23 -2.94 -1.88
N VAL A 34 -2.03 -3.46 -2.19
CA VAL A 34 -1.59 -4.78 -1.70
C VAL A 34 -1.49 -4.79 -0.17
N SER A 35 -0.87 -3.76 0.41
CA SER A 35 -0.78 -3.60 1.86
C SER A 35 -2.17 -3.50 2.51
N GLN A 36 -3.08 -2.74 1.90
CA GLN A 36 -4.45 -2.61 2.37
C GLN A 36 -5.20 -3.96 2.32
N ALA A 37 -5.05 -4.74 1.25
CA ALA A 37 -5.63 -6.08 1.16
C ALA A 37 -5.07 -7.03 2.23
N ALA A 38 -3.76 -6.97 2.52
CA ALA A 38 -3.14 -7.72 3.61
C ALA A 38 -3.69 -7.32 4.98
N ARG A 39 -3.93 -6.02 5.23
CA ARG A 39 -4.55 -5.56 6.47
C ARG A 39 -6.02 -5.98 6.60
N VAL A 40 -6.79 -6.00 5.51
CA VAL A 40 -8.18 -6.50 5.50
C VAL A 40 -8.23 -7.98 5.89
N ARG A 41 -7.22 -8.75 5.47
CA ARG A 41 -7.06 -10.14 5.89
C ARG A 41 -6.81 -10.28 7.39
N GLN A 42 -6.06 -9.34 7.97
CA GLN A 42 -5.70 -9.31 9.39
C GLN A 42 -6.78 -8.70 10.28
N SER A 43 -7.78 -8.02 9.71
CA SER A 43 -8.72 -7.20 10.50
C SER A 43 -9.78 -8.01 11.22
N ALA A 44 -10.07 -9.23 10.77
CA ALA A 44 -11.10 -10.09 11.35
C ALA A 44 -10.76 -11.56 11.10
N ASP A 45 -10.95 -12.41 12.11
CA ASP A 45 -10.83 -13.85 11.93
C ASP A 45 -12.07 -14.41 11.20
N ARG A 46 -11.82 -15.35 10.29
CA ARG A 46 -12.87 -15.97 9.47
C ARG A 46 -12.86 -17.47 9.72
N PRO A 47 -14.03 -18.12 9.83
CA PRO A 47 -14.12 -19.52 10.18
C PRO A 47 -13.43 -20.39 9.12
N TRP A 48 -12.67 -21.37 9.59
CA TRP A 48 -12.09 -22.44 8.78
C TRP A 48 -12.88 -23.72 8.99
N ALA A 49 -13.72 -24.07 8.02
CA ALA A 49 -14.46 -25.33 7.96
C ALA A 49 -14.56 -25.75 6.48
N PRO A 50 -13.47 -26.29 5.90
CA PRO A 50 -13.39 -26.56 4.46
C PRO A 50 -14.43 -27.59 4.00
N GLU A 51 -14.90 -28.48 4.88
CA GLU A 51 -16.00 -29.42 4.60
C GLU A 51 -17.30 -28.67 4.28
N ALA A 52 -17.56 -27.57 5.01
CA ALA A 52 -18.67 -26.66 4.79
C ALA A 52 -18.37 -25.59 3.73
N GLY A 53 -17.23 -25.67 3.05
CA GLY A 53 -16.76 -24.71 2.07
C GLY A 53 -16.22 -23.41 2.65
N GLN A 54 -16.07 -23.27 3.98
CA GLN A 54 -15.51 -22.07 4.60
C GLN A 54 -13.98 -22.12 4.61
N LEU A 55 -13.33 -21.14 3.99
CA LEU A 55 -11.90 -21.15 3.70
C LEU A 55 -11.06 -20.22 4.60
N GLY A 56 -11.64 -19.68 5.67
CA GLY A 56 -10.95 -18.80 6.62
C GLY A 56 -10.35 -17.55 5.95
N ASN A 57 -9.26 -17.03 6.51
CA ASN A 57 -8.49 -15.94 5.91
C ASN A 57 -7.49 -16.48 4.89
N LEU A 58 -7.56 -15.99 3.65
CA LEU A 58 -6.74 -16.48 2.54
C LEU A 58 -5.68 -15.46 2.14
N ARG A 59 -4.46 -15.94 1.90
CA ARG A 59 -3.39 -15.17 1.24
C ARG A 59 -3.38 -15.50 -0.25
N HIS A 60 -3.05 -16.74 -0.57
CA HIS A 60 -3.07 -17.26 -1.94
C HIS A 60 -4.24 -18.23 -2.15
N LEU A 61 -4.90 -18.10 -3.29
CA LEU A 61 -5.86 -19.08 -3.77
C LEU A 61 -5.41 -19.58 -5.15
N GLN A 62 -5.01 -20.85 -5.21
CA GLN A 62 -4.82 -21.54 -6.48
C GLN A 62 -6.12 -22.23 -6.88
N ILE A 63 -6.48 -22.15 -8.15
CA ILE A 63 -7.59 -22.88 -8.74
C ILE A 63 -7.09 -23.68 -9.93
N THR A 64 -7.37 -24.98 -9.94
CA THR A 64 -7.01 -25.89 -11.03
C THR A 64 -8.22 -26.71 -11.44
N ALA A 65 -8.83 -26.35 -12.56
CA ALA A 65 -10.09 -26.92 -13.02
C ALA A 65 -10.12 -26.95 -14.56
N PRO A 66 -9.47 -27.94 -15.19
CA PRO A 66 -9.60 -28.12 -16.63
C PRO A 66 -11.04 -28.45 -17.03
N ASP A 67 -11.41 -28.12 -18.26
CA ASP A 67 -12.73 -28.39 -18.86
C ASP A 67 -13.91 -27.89 -18.00
N CYS A 68 -13.72 -26.74 -17.35
CA CYS A 68 -14.63 -26.23 -16.34
C CYS A 68 -14.92 -24.74 -16.49
N VAL A 69 -16.10 -24.35 -16.01
CA VAL A 69 -16.47 -22.95 -15.85
C VAL A 69 -16.49 -22.63 -14.35
N ILE A 70 -15.74 -21.62 -13.93
CA ILE A 70 -15.71 -21.17 -12.54
C ILE A 70 -16.26 -19.76 -12.45
N ARG A 71 -17.06 -19.51 -11.42
CA ARG A 71 -17.49 -18.15 -11.08
C ARG A 71 -16.80 -17.67 -9.81
N ILE A 72 -16.29 -16.46 -9.84
CA ILE A 72 -15.70 -15.79 -8.69
C ILE A 72 -16.53 -14.56 -8.38
N VAL A 73 -16.97 -14.40 -7.13
CA VAL A 73 -17.77 -13.27 -6.66
C VAL A 73 -17.18 -12.69 -5.38
N SER A 74 -17.61 -11.49 -5.00
CA SER A 74 -17.26 -10.92 -3.69
C SER A 74 -18.17 -11.41 -2.57
N GLY A 75 -17.62 -11.45 -1.35
CA GLY A 75 -18.37 -11.69 -0.12
C GLY A 75 -17.70 -11.13 1.12
N THR A 76 -18.30 -11.42 2.27
CA THR A 76 -17.73 -11.07 3.58
C THR A 76 -16.79 -12.16 4.11
N GLU A 77 -16.94 -13.38 3.59
CA GLU A 77 -16.12 -14.55 3.89
C GLU A 77 -15.50 -15.14 2.62
N ASN A 78 -14.39 -15.88 2.78
CA ASN A 78 -13.90 -16.74 1.71
C ASN A 78 -14.67 -18.07 1.79
N ARG A 79 -15.44 -18.37 0.75
CA ARG A 79 -16.23 -19.60 0.68
C ARG A 79 -16.16 -20.24 -0.71
N VAL A 80 -16.29 -21.55 -0.76
CA VAL A 80 -16.47 -22.30 -2.00
C VAL A 80 -17.80 -23.06 -1.97
N PHE A 81 -18.50 -22.98 -3.09
CA PHE A 81 -19.79 -23.63 -3.30
C PHE A 81 -19.66 -24.59 -4.49
N PRO A 82 -19.71 -25.92 -4.23
CA PRO A 82 -19.77 -26.91 -5.30
C PRO A 82 -20.94 -26.64 -6.25
N GLY A 83 -20.71 -26.88 -7.53
CA GLY A 83 -21.70 -26.74 -8.60
C GLY A 83 -21.95 -28.07 -9.28
N SER A 84 -21.73 -28.14 -10.60
CA SER A 84 -21.82 -29.38 -11.38
C SER A 84 -20.72 -30.40 -11.04
N ARG A 85 -19.67 -29.98 -10.34
CA ARG A 85 -18.57 -30.82 -9.86
C ARG A 85 -18.39 -30.64 -8.35
N GLY A 86 -17.89 -31.69 -7.69
CA GLY A 86 -17.35 -31.56 -6.34
C GLY A 86 -16.10 -30.69 -6.34
N VAL A 87 -15.71 -30.20 -5.15
CA VAL A 87 -14.48 -29.41 -4.98
C VAL A 87 -13.60 -30.06 -3.94
N ILE A 88 -12.35 -30.31 -4.32
CA ILE A 88 -11.28 -30.67 -3.42
C ILE A 88 -10.58 -29.39 -2.97
N VAL A 89 -10.57 -29.18 -1.66
CA VAL A 89 -9.89 -28.10 -0.97
C VAL A 89 -8.61 -28.67 -0.39
N VAL A 90 -7.46 -28.10 -0.77
CA VAL A 90 -6.16 -28.46 -0.20
C VAL A 90 -5.58 -27.25 0.50
N GLU A 91 -5.35 -27.35 1.80
CA GLU A 91 -4.55 -26.38 2.54
C GLU A 91 -3.08 -26.67 2.26
N ARG A 92 -2.41 -25.90 1.39
CA ARG A 92 -1.02 -26.17 1.02
C ARG A 92 -0.03 -25.89 2.12
N SER A 93 -0.27 -24.83 2.87
CA SER A 93 0.57 -24.44 3.99
C SER A 93 -0.23 -23.58 4.94
N ARG A 94 -0.03 -23.83 6.23
CA ARG A 94 0.18 -22.73 7.17
C ARG A 94 1.70 -22.54 7.19
N VAL A 95 2.20 -21.32 7.04
CA VAL A 95 3.55 -20.93 7.52
C VAL A 95 4.76 -21.00 6.56
N LEU A 96 4.76 -21.59 5.35
CA LEU A 96 6.05 -21.72 4.63
C LEU A 96 6.68 -20.39 4.13
N ASP A 97 5.89 -19.32 3.95
CA ASP A 97 6.41 -17.96 3.65
C ASP A 97 5.59 -16.85 4.36
N ALA A 98 4.76 -17.18 5.35
CA ALA A 98 3.98 -16.18 6.08
C ALA A 98 4.81 -15.65 7.25
N ASP A 99 4.74 -14.35 7.51
CA ASP A 99 5.27 -13.80 8.77
C ASP A 99 4.60 -14.57 9.92
N PRO A 100 5.35 -15.27 10.79
CA PRO A 100 4.77 -16.05 11.88
C PRO A 100 3.98 -15.17 12.87
N ASN A 101 4.15 -13.85 12.81
CA ASN A 101 3.42 -12.88 13.62
C ASN A 101 2.13 -12.38 12.96
N GLU A 102 1.81 -12.79 11.73
CA GLU A 102 0.58 -12.39 11.06
C GLU A 102 -0.65 -13.04 11.75
N GLN A 103 -1.47 -12.20 12.39
CA GLN A 103 -2.70 -12.62 13.06
C GLN A 103 -3.90 -11.86 12.49
N PRO A 104 -5.01 -12.57 12.17
CA PRO A 104 -5.17 -14.02 12.16
C PRO A 104 -4.32 -14.72 11.10
N ALA A 105 -3.90 -15.96 11.36
CA ALA A 105 -3.01 -16.71 10.48
C ALA A 105 -3.65 -16.99 9.11
N PRO A 106 -3.10 -16.44 8.00
CA PRO A 106 -3.65 -16.65 6.68
C PRO A 106 -3.25 -18.02 6.12
N ARG A 107 -4.05 -18.51 5.16
CA ARG A 107 -3.88 -19.82 4.55
C ARG A 107 -3.65 -19.70 3.05
N ASP A 108 -2.84 -20.61 2.53
CA ASP A 108 -2.66 -20.83 1.10
C ASP A 108 -3.48 -22.06 0.71
N VAL A 109 -4.47 -21.88 -0.17
CA VAL A 109 -5.45 -22.91 -0.52
C VAL A 109 -5.40 -23.22 -2.01
N VAL A 110 -5.54 -24.50 -2.35
CA VAL A 110 -5.82 -24.97 -3.71
C VAL A 110 -7.26 -25.46 -3.77
N LEU A 111 -7.99 -25.05 -4.80
CA LEU A 111 -9.27 -25.60 -5.17
C LEU A 111 -9.11 -26.36 -6.49
N ALA A 112 -9.58 -27.59 -6.52
CA ALA A 112 -9.59 -28.39 -7.74
C ALA A 112 -10.85 -29.26 -7.85
N ILE A 113 -11.14 -29.74 -9.06
CA ILE A 113 -12.33 -30.56 -9.34
C ILE A 113 -12.17 -32.02 -8.90
N ASP A 114 -10.93 -32.47 -8.70
CA ASP A 114 -10.61 -33.81 -8.20
C ASP A 114 -9.24 -33.82 -7.50
N ARG A 115 -8.90 -34.96 -6.91
CA ARG A 115 -7.64 -35.14 -6.17
C ARG A 115 -6.40 -35.17 -7.06
N VAL A 116 -6.54 -35.59 -8.32
CA VAL A 116 -5.40 -35.69 -9.26
C VAL A 116 -4.90 -34.30 -9.60
N HIS A 117 -5.83 -33.38 -9.89
CA HIS A 117 -5.53 -31.98 -10.17
C HIS A 117 -5.14 -31.20 -8.90
N ALA A 118 -5.70 -31.57 -7.75
CA ALA A 118 -5.32 -30.97 -6.46
C ALA A 118 -3.87 -31.29 -6.05
N CYS A 119 -3.40 -32.51 -6.39
CA CYS A 119 -2.09 -33.05 -6.04
C CYS A 119 -1.40 -33.71 -7.26
N PRO A 120 -0.84 -32.94 -8.20
CA PRO A 120 -0.30 -33.47 -9.46
C PRO A 120 1.02 -34.28 -9.32
N GLY A 121 1.60 -34.37 -8.12
CA GLY A 121 2.85 -35.12 -7.90
C GLY A 121 3.09 -35.58 -6.45
N LEU A 122 4.05 -36.49 -6.26
CA LEU A 122 4.47 -36.96 -4.94
C LEU A 122 4.99 -35.79 -4.09
N GLY A 123 4.46 -35.62 -2.88
CA GLY A 123 4.81 -34.51 -1.99
C GLY A 123 4.19 -33.15 -2.34
N SER A 124 3.34 -33.07 -3.38
CA SER A 124 2.60 -31.84 -3.74
C SER A 124 1.32 -31.63 -2.93
N CYS A 125 0.86 -32.67 -2.23
CA CYS A 125 -0.30 -32.57 -1.37
C CYS A 125 0.02 -31.70 -0.16
N GLY A 126 -0.88 -30.76 0.13
CA GLY A 126 -0.78 -29.85 1.25
C GLY A 126 -0.93 -30.52 2.62
N VAL A 127 -1.02 -29.68 3.65
CA VAL A 127 -1.25 -30.01 5.06
C VAL A 127 -2.54 -30.80 5.26
N SER A 128 -3.62 -30.42 4.56
CA SER A 128 -4.91 -31.09 4.64
C SER A 128 -5.60 -31.14 3.28
N ILE A 129 -6.39 -32.19 3.06
CA ILE A 129 -7.19 -32.40 1.84
C ILE A 129 -8.61 -32.72 2.27
N THR A 130 -9.54 -31.87 1.88
CA THR A 130 -10.95 -31.97 2.25
C THR A 130 -11.81 -31.88 1.00
N SER A 131 -12.89 -32.66 0.94
CA SER A 131 -13.93 -32.45 -0.06
C SER A 131 -14.96 -31.47 0.50
N ALA A 132 -15.19 -30.35 -0.17
CA ALA A 132 -16.27 -29.44 0.18
C ALA A 132 -17.60 -30.07 -0.26
N THR A 133 -18.52 -30.24 0.69
CA THR A 133 -19.84 -30.86 0.47
C THR A 133 -20.99 -29.91 0.73
N SER A 134 -20.72 -28.61 0.86
CA SER A 134 -21.72 -27.55 1.01
C SER A 134 -22.82 -27.67 -0.04
N ALA A 135 -24.05 -27.34 0.36
CA ALA A 135 -25.22 -27.43 -0.50
C ALA A 135 -24.95 -26.75 -1.86
N PRO A 136 -25.28 -27.40 -2.98
CA PRO A 136 -24.91 -26.91 -4.30
C PRO A 136 -25.48 -25.52 -4.52
N SER A 137 -24.74 -24.66 -5.21
CA SER A 137 -25.34 -23.43 -5.75
C SER A 137 -26.50 -23.84 -6.65
N ILE A 138 -27.73 -23.44 -6.30
CA ILE A 138 -28.92 -23.85 -7.04
C ILE A 138 -28.89 -23.15 -8.41
N GLY A 139 -28.67 -23.94 -9.46
CA GLY A 139 -28.74 -23.55 -10.87
C GLY A 139 -27.45 -23.00 -11.47
N GLY A 140 -26.60 -23.87 -12.04
CA GLY A 140 -25.49 -23.41 -12.86
C GLY A 140 -24.74 -24.52 -13.61
N ALA A 141 -24.31 -24.22 -14.84
CA ALA A 141 -23.35 -25.01 -15.62
C ALA A 141 -21.92 -24.95 -15.03
N VAL A 142 -21.69 -24.05 -14.08
CA VAL A 142 -20.40 -23.88 -13.41
C VAL A 142 -20.00 -25.10 -12.58
N CYS A 143 -18.71 -25.43 -12.60
CA CYS A 143 -18.15 -26.49 -11.79
C CYS A 143 -18.22 -26.14 -10.30
N PHE A 144 -17.91 -24.88 -9.95
CA PHE A 144 -18.11 -24.34 -8.61
C PHE A 144 -18.04 -22.80 -8.62
N THR A 145 -18.55 -22.21 -7.55
CA THR A 145 -18.46 -20.77 -7.30
C THR A 145 -17.55 -20.49 -6.12
N VAL A 146 -16.68 -19.50 -6.24
CA VAL A 146 -15.81 -19.01 -5.17
C VAL A 146 -16.28 -17.62 -4.76
N GLN A 147 -16.53 -17.45 -3.47
CA GLN A 147 -16.76 -16.16 -2.85
C GLN A 147 -15.45 -15.68 -2.20
N LEU A 148 -15.00 -14.48 -2.55
CA LEU A 148 -13.76 -13.88 -2.08
C LEU A 148 -14.00 -12.73 -1.12
N ALA A 149 -13.31 -12.78 0.01
CA ALA A 149 -13.25 -11.70 0.99
C ALA A 149 -11.83 -11.19 1.21
N THR A 150 -10.81 -12.06 1.26
CA THR A 150 -9.44 -11.63 1.64
C THR A 150 -8.31 -12.15 0.76
N ALA A 151 -8.56 -13.14 -0.11
CA ALA A 151 -7.57 -13.54 -1.10
C ALA A 151 -7.37 -12.41 -2.12
N HIS A 152 -6.14 -11.90 -2.21
CA HIS A 152 -5.75 -10.92 -3.23
C HIS A 152 -4.76 -11.48 -4.24
N ASP A 153 -4.34 -12.74 -4.07
CA ASP A 153 -3.53 -13.46 -5.05
C ASP A 153 -4.27 -14.71 -5.53
N LEU A 154 -4.56 -14.73 -6.83
CA LEU A 154 -5.18 -15.86 -7.52
C LEU A 154 -4.19 -16.49 -8.48
N LEU A 155 -4.03 -17.81 -8.40
CA LEU A 155 -3.30 -18.59 -9.40
C LEU A 155 -4.30 -19.47 -10.13
N LEU A 156 -4.48 -19.25 -11.44
CA LEU A 156 -5.45 -19.97 -12.25
C LEU A 156 -4.73 -20.88 -13.24
N GLY A 157 -5.21 -22.11 -13.38
CA GLY A 157 -4.68 -23.08 -14.34
C GLY A 157 -5.70 -24.17 -14.70
N GLY A 158 -5.47 -24.79 -15.85
CA GLY A 158 -6.37 -25.79 -16.44
C GLY A 158 -6.56 -25.54 -17.93
N ASP A 159 -6.65 -26.61 -18.70
CA ASP A 159 -7.01 -26.58 -20.12
C ASP A 159 -8.49 -26.25 -20.28
N ASP A 160 -8.82 -25.45 -21.31
CA ASP A 160 -10.20 -25.05 -21.65
C ASP A 160 -10.99 -24.46 -20.46
N LEU A 161 -10.27 -23.91 -19.46
CA LEU A 161 -10.84 -23.26 -18.29
C LEU A 161 -11.50 -21.93 -18.68
N SER A 162 -12.77 -21.75 -18.32
CA SER A 162 -13.48 -20.48 -18.41
C SER A 162 -13.72 -19.88 -17.03
N VAL A 163 -13.32 -18.61 -16.82
CA VAL A 163 -13.48 -17.93 -15.52
C VAL A 163 -14.30 -16.66 -15.68
N LEU A 164 -15.40 -16.59 -14.95
CA LEU A 164 -16.18 -15.36 -14.79
C LEU A 164 -15.89 -14.75 -13.41
N VAL A 165 -15.29 -13.56 -13.38
CA VAL A 165 -15.14 -12.74 -12.17
C VAL A 165 -16.30 -11.74 -12.15
N ASP A 166 -17.36 -12.04 -11.40
CA ASP A 166 -18.64 -11.33 -11.45
C ASP A 166 -18.77 -10.35 -10.28
N ARG A 167 -18.75 -9.04 -10.60
CA ARG A 167 -18.97 -7.91 -9.69
C ARG A 167 -18.06 -7.94 -8.45
N VAL A 168 -16.82 -8.36 -8.63
CA VAL A 168 -15.83 -8.43 -7.55
C VAL A 168 -15.36 -7.03 -7.16
N ARG A 169 -15.38 -6.78 -5.85
CA ARG A 169 -14.91 -5.56 -5.19
C ARG A 169 -13.83 -5.89 -4.19
N GLN A 170 -12.60 -5.48 -4.47
CA GLN A 170 -11.42 -5.78 -3.65
C GLN A 170 -10.45 -4.58 -3.64
N PRO A 171 -9.69 -4.35 -2.56
CA PRO A 171 -8.60 -3.37 -2.59
C PRO A 171 -7.54 -3.74 -3.63
N ALA A 172 -7.17 -5.01 -3.70
CA ALA A 172 -6.25 -5.55 -4.68
C ALA A 172 -6.67 -6.96 -5.13
N LEU A 173 -6.42 -7.26 -6.40
CA LEU A 173 -6.57 -8.58 -6.98
C LEU A 173 -5.45 -8.80 -8.00
N ARG A 174 -4.56 -9.75 -7.72
CA ARG A 174 -3.47 -10.15 -8.61
C ARG A 174 -3.76 -11.55 -9.11
N ILE A 175 -3.87 -11.70 -10.42
CA ILE A 175 -4.24 -12.93 -11.10
C ILE A 175 -3.04 -13.38 -11.91
N LYS A 176 -2.48 -14.52 -11.51
CA LYS A 176 -1.46 -15.22 -12.29
C LYS A 176 -2.13 -16.35 -13.02
N VAL A 177 -1.98 -16.37 -14.33
CA VAL A 177 -2.56 -17.37 -15.20
C VAL A 177 -1.41 -18.20 -15.76
N ASN A 178 -1.46 -19.49 -15.47
CA ASN A 178 -0.60 -20.49 -16.07
C ASN A 178 -1.46 -21.50 -16.84
N PRO A 179 -2.08 -21.06 -17.94
CA PRO A 179 -2.96 -21.92 -18.71
C PRO A 179 -2.11 -22.94 -19.48
N SER A 180 -2.65 -24.12 -19.69
CA SER A 180 -2.03 -25.08 -20.59
C SER A 180 -2.54 -24.86 -22.03
N TYR A 181 -3.85 -24.64 -22.21
CA TYR A 181 -4.49 -24.38 -23.52
C TYR A 181 -5.86 -23.67 -23.39
N ARG A 182 -6.19 -22.78 -24.34
CA ARG A 182 -7.52 -22.16 -24.58
C ARG A 182 -8.26 -21.56 -23.37
N MET A 183 -7.53 -21.12 -22.34
CA MET A 183 -8.16 -20.48 -21.19
C MET A 183 -8.84 -19.15 -21.59
N GLN A 184 -10.06 -18.95 -21.09
CA GLN A 184 -10.84 -17.74 -21.25
C GLN A 184 -11.19 -17.13 -19.88
N MET A 185 -11.13 -15.80 -19.77
CA MET A 185 -11.51 -15.11 -18.55
C MET A 185 -12.20 -13.79 -18.86
N TRP A 186 -13.29 -13.54 -18.16
CA TRP A 186 -14.02 -12.28 -18.22
C TRP A 186 -14.23 -11.72 -16.82
N LEU A 187 -13.85 -10.45 -16.61
CA LEU A 187 -14.11 -9.71 -15.39
C LEU A 187 -15.30 -8.76 -15.62
N GLU A 188 -16.47 -9.07 -15.07
CA GLU A 188 -17.70 -8.31 -15.26
C GLU A 188 -17.92 -7.34 -14.10
N GLN A 189 -18.01 -6.05 -14.40
CA GLN A 189 -18.40 -4.96 -13.50
C GLN A 189 -17.60 -4.93 -12.20
N VAL A 190 -16.29 -5.09 -12.31
CA VAL A 190 -15.40 -5.09 -11.15
C VAL A 190 -15.17 -3.67 -10.62
N ASP A 191 -14.82 -3.59 -9.34
CA ASP A 191 -14.43 -2.34 -8.69
C ASP A 191 -13.21 -2.62 -7.80
N ILE A 192 -12.02 -2.43 -8.37
CA ILE A 192 -10.76 -2.92 -7.80
C ILE A 192 -9.73 -1.79 -7.72
N GLY A 193 -9.06 -1.63 -6.58
CA GLY A 193 -7.97 -0.67 -6.46
C GLY A 193 -6.80 -1.03 -7.37
N LEU A 194 -6.13 -2.16 -7.09
CA LEU A 194 -5.10 -2.75 -7.96
C LEU A 194 -5.59 -4.03 -8.62
N LEU A 195 -5.68 -4.06 -9.94
CA LEU A 195 -5.80 -5.30 -10.72
C LEU A 195 -4.46 -5.61 -11.41
N SER A 196 -3.85 -6.74 -11.06
CA SER A 196 -2.66 -7.26 -11.76
C SER A 196 -3.02 -8.53 -12.50
N ILE A 197 -2.67 -8.67 -13.78
CA ILE A 197 -2.89 -9.89 -14.58
C ILE A 197 -1.59 -10.30 -15.23
N ASP A 198 -1.02 -11.43 -14.81
CA ASP A 198 0.21 -11.98 -15.39
C ASP A 198 -0.08 -13.31 -16.07
N VAL A 199 0.32 -13.44 -17.33
CA VAL A 199 -0.02 -14.60 -18.17
C VAL A 199 1.23 -15.18 -18.79
N ASN A 200 1.57 -16.44 -18.49
CA ASN A 200 2.77 -17.07 -19.05
C ASN A 200 2.51 -18.06 -20.22
N ALA A 201 1.26 -18.32 -20.58
CA ALA A 201 0.85 -19.15 -21.71
C ALA A 201 -0.44 -18.60 -22.36
N ALA A 202 -0.86 -19.13 -23.52
CA ALA A 202 -1.93 -18.53 -24.32
C ALA A 202 -3.29 -18.48 -23.58
N ALA A 203 -3.86 -17.28 -23.45
CA ALA A 203 -5.18 -17.04 -22.87
C ALA A 203 -5.89 -15.85 -23.53
N HIS A 204 -7.22 -15.86 -23.48
CA HIS A 204 -8.06 -14.72 -23.84
C HIS A 204 -8.67 -14.12 -22.58
N ILE A 205 -8.31 -12.88 -22.27
CA ILE A 205 -8.71 -12.24 -21.02
C ILE A 205 -9.29 -10.87 -21.35
N GLY A 206 -10.46 -10.57 -20.80
CA GLY A 206 -11.03 -9.24 -20.89
C GLY A 206 -11.89 -8.89 -19.69
N GLY A 207 -12.44 -7.68 -19.68
CA GLY A 207 -13.39 -7.28 -18.66
C GLY A 207 -13.80 -5.83 -18.75
N ASN A 208 -14.68 -5.44 -17.83
CA ASN A 208 -15.14 -4.07 -17.65
C ASN A 208 -15.25 -3.73 -16.15
N GLY A 209 -15.26 -2.44 -15.84
CA GLY A 209 -15.37 -1.96 -14.46
C GLY A 209 -14.48 -0.77 -14.16
N GLN A 210 -14.34 -0.46 -12.87
CA GLN A 210 -13.53 0.63 -12.34
C GLN A 210 -12.25 0.06 -11.73
N ILE A 211 -11.11 0.64 -12.12
CA ILE A 211 -9.78 0.23 -11.67
C ILE A 211 -8.94 1.46 -11.33
N ASP A 212 -8.25 1.49 -10.20
CA ASP A 212 -7.30 2.59 -9.93
C ASP A 212 -5.95 2.32 -10.61
N PHE A 213 -5.46 1.08 -10.51
CA PHE A 213 -4.21 0.59 -11.08
C PHE A 213 -4.44 -0.72 -11.83
N LEU A 214 -4.31 -0.69 -13.15
CA LEU A 214 -4.29 -1.86 -14.01
C LEU A 214 -2.84 -2.20 -14.37
N GLN A 215 -2.37 -3.36 -13.96
CA GLN A 215 -1.08 -3.92 -14.35
C GLN A 215 -1.33 -5.20 -15.12
N ALA A 216 -0.77 -5.32 -16.32
CA ALA A 216 -0.91 -6.53 -17.10
C ALA A 216 0.40 -6.93 -17.78
N GLY A 217 0.70 -8.22 -17.72
CA GLY A 217 1.91 -8.83 -18.23
C GLY A 217 1.60 -10.08 -19.03
N SER A 218 2.27 -10.26 -20.16
CA SER A 218 2.29 -11.57 -20.82
C SER A 218 3.67 -11.97 -21.31
N SER A 219 4.00 -13.25 -21.15
CA SER A 219 5.18 -13.87 -21.78
C SER A 219 4.83 -14.80 -22.93
N SER A 220 3.56 -14.81 -23.37
CA SER A 220 3.05 -15.69 -24.43
C SER A 220 2.63 -14.91 -25.66
N GLY A 221 3.16 -15.31 -26.82
CA GLY A 221 2.76 -14.74 -28.11
C GLY A 221 1.36 -15.16 -28.58
N GLY A 222 0.68 -16.07 -27.88
CA GLY A 222 -0.67 -16.52 -28.21
C GLY A 222 -1.77 -15.87 -27.37
N SER A 223 -1.42 -14.94 -26.48
CA SER A 223 -2.39 -14.31 -25.58
C SER A 223 -3.06 -13.09 -26.21
N THR A 224 -4.35 -12.93 -25.92
CA THR A 224 -5.14 -11.76 -26.34
C THR A 224 -5.80 -11.12 -25.14
N MET A 225 -5.56 -9.83 -24.94
CA MET A 225 -5.87 -9.10 -23.71
C MET A 225 -6.79 -7.91 -24.04
N PHE A 226 -8.10 -8.08 -23.86
CA PHE A 226 -9.15 -7.11 -24.13
C PHE A 226 -9.49 -6.27 -22.90
N LEU A 227 -8.63 -5.30 -22.59
CA LEU A 227 -8.69 -4.49 -21.36
C LEU A 227 -9.29 -3.09 -21.58
N GLN A 228 -9.76 -2.79 -22.79
CA GLN A 228 -10.24 -1.45 -23.16
C GLN A 228 -11.56 -1.04 -22.51
N ASP A 229 -12.34 -1.99 -21.97
CA ASP A 229 -13.61 -1.68 -21.33
C ASP A 229 -13.47 -1.42 -19.82
N PHE A 230 -12.24 -1.42 -19.30
CA PHE A 230 -11.93 -0.90 -17.97
C PHE A 230 -11.75 0.62 -17.99
N HIS A 231 -12.28 1.27 -16.97
CA HIS A 231 -11.96 2.65 -16.65
C HIS A 231 -10.82 2.65 -15.62
N ALA A 232 -9.61 2.92 -16.09
CA ALA A 232 -8.40 2.85 -15.28
C ALA A 232 -7.67 4.20 -15.17
N HIS A 233 -7.36 4.62 -13.95
CA HIS A 233 -6.57 5.84 -13.71
C HIS A 233 -5.09 5.63 -14.06
N ASN A 234 -4.56 4.43 -13.81
CA ASN A 234 -3.19 4.06 -14.14
C ASN A 234 -3.17 2.72 -14.86
N ILE A 235 -2.43 2.64 -15.96
CA ILE A 235 -2.29 1.42 -16.76
C ILE A 235 -0.80 1.16 -16.99
N GLY A 236 -0.35 -0.05 -16.65
CA GLY A 236 0.96 -0.58 -16.98
C GLY A 236 0.81 -1.87 -17.75
N VAL A 237 1.13 -1.87 -19.04
CA VAL A 237 1.15 -3.09 -19.86
C VAL A 237 2.58 -3.49 -20.14
N SER A 238 2.87 -4.78 -20.06
CA SER A 238 4.17 -5.32 -20.40
C SER A 238 4.06 -6.62 -21.18
N THR A 239 4.98 -6.81 -22.12
CA THR A 239 5.11 -8.08 -22.83
C THR A 239 6.57 -8.45 -22.98
N THR A 240 6.91 -9.73 -22.80
CA THR A 240 8.28 -10.22 -23.01
C THR A 240 8.48 -10.93 -24.34
N THR A 241 7.39 -11.22 -25.08
CA THR A 241 7.39 -12.02 -26.32
C THR A 241 6.51 -11.37 -27.39
N THR A 242 6.90 -11.46 -28.66
CA THR A 242 6.06 -10.99 -29.79
C THR A 242 4.75 -11.77 -29.89
N GLY A 243 3.71 -11.16 -30.46
CA GLY A 243 2.46 -11.83 -30.81
C GLY A 243 1.31 -11.65 -29.80
N THR A 244 1.62 -11.24 -28.57
CA THR A 244 0.57 -10.87 -27.61
C THR A 244 -0.24 -9.69 -28.16
N HIS A 245 -1.55 -9.84 -28.23
CA HIS A 245 -2.45 -8.77 -28.63
C HIS A 245 -2.98 -8.05 -27.38
N TRP A 246 -2.87 -6.72 -27.38
CA TRP A 246 -3.33 -5.86 -26.29
C TRP A 246 -4.35 -4.86 -26.81
N ALA A 247 -5.44 -4.68 -26.07
CA ALA A 247 -6.36 -3.57 -26.24
C ALA A 247 -6.58 -2.86 -24.90
N ILE A 248 -6.39 -1.55 -24.85
CA ILE A 248 -6.56 -0.73 -23.63
C ILE A 248 -7.35 0.54 -23.92
N ARG A 249 -7.86 1.20 -22.88
CA ARG A 249 -8.44 2.54 -22.95
C ARG A 249 -7.53 3.54 -22.28
N ILE A 250 -7.42 4.73 -22.86
CA ILE A 250 -6.75 5.87 -22.24
C ILE A 250 -7.77 7.01 -22.17
N ASP A 251 -8.25 7.32 -20.97
CA ASP A 251 -9.15 8.43 -20.74
C ASP A 251 -8.38 9.76 -20.57
N ALA A 252 -9.11 10.86 -20.36
CA ALA A 252 -8.54 12.20 -20.23
C ALA A 252 -7.62 12.36 -19.00
N ASP A 253 -7.72 11.49 -18.00
CA ASP A 253 -6.97 11.48 -16.75
C ASP A 253 -6.12 10.21 -16.56
N THR A 254 -6.19 9.26 -17.50
CA THR A 254 -5.38 8.04 -17.45
C THR A 254 -3.89 8.34 -17.63
N LYS A 255 -3.07 7.73 -16.77
CA LYS A 255 -1.63 7.56 -16.94
C LYS A 255 -1.35 6.16 -17.46
N ALA A 256 -0.96 6.05 -18.73
CA ALA A 256 -0.70 4.75 -19.35
C ALA A 256 0.78 4.62 -19.71
N VAL A 257 1.39 3.52 -19.30
CA VAL A 257 2.78 3.16 -19.62
C VAL A 257 2.77 1.80 -20.30
N TYR A 258 3.57 1.66 -21.36
CA TYR A 258 3.84 0.38 -22.00
C TYR A 258 5.32 0.04 -21.90
N TYR A 259 5.62 -1.14 -21.35
CA TYR A 259 6.98 -1.64 -21.23
C TYR A 259 7.24 -2.80 -22.20
N GLN A 260 8.36 -2.70 -22.91
CA GLN A 260 8.90 -3.73 -23.78
C GLN A 260 10.37 -4.00 -23.42
N PRO A 261 10.83 -5.27 -23.44
CA PRO A 261 12.25 -5.59 -23.38
C PRO A 261 13.05 -4.83 -24.43
N ALA A 262 14.25 -4.39 -24.06
CA ALA A 262 15.03 -3.42 -24.83
C ALA A 262 15.54 -3.84 -26.23
N ARG A 263 15.11 -4.99 -26.76
CA ARG A 263 15.74 -5.68 -27.90
C ARG A 263 14.96 -5.64 -29.23
N ALA A 264 13.90 -4.84 -29.37
CA ALA A 264 13.06 -4.87 -30.57
C ALA A 264 12.81 -3.50 -31.24
N PRO A 265 13.87 -2.83 -31.77
CA PRO A 265 13.69 -1.63 -32.61
C PRO A 265 13.25 -1.97 -34.05
N GLY A 266 12.67 -0.99 -34.74
CA GLY A 266 12.33 -1.08 -36.18
C GLY A 266 11.07 -1.91 -36.45
N ALA A 267 10.99 -2.59 -37.60
CA ALA A 267 9.82 -3.38 -38.01
C ALA A 267 9.42 -4.50 -37.02
N ILE A 268 10.32 -4.91 -36.14
CA ILE A 268 10.01 -5.90 -35.08
C ILE A 268 9.03 -5.32 -34.05
N ALA A 269 9.04 -4.00 -33.83
CA ALA A 269 8.14 -3.29 -32.92
C ALA A 269 6.65 -3.49 -33.28
N GLU A 270 6.33 -3.68 -34.55
CA GLU A 270 4.97 -3.92 -35.04
C GLU A 270 4.38 -5.23 -34.48
N ASN A 271 5.23 -6.22 -34.18
CA ASN A 271 4.82 -7.51 -33.59
C ASN A 271 4.53 -7.43 -32.08
N TYR A 272 4.68 -6.24 -31.49
CA TYR A 272 4.35 -5.92 -30.11
C TYR A 272 3.20 -4.90 -30.03
N GLY A 273 2.44 -4.76 -31.13
CA GLY A 273 1.39 -3.75 -31.27
C GLY A 273 0.37 -3.77 -30.12
N ILE A 274 -0.09 -2.57 -29.78
CA ILE A 274 -1.14 -2.32 -28.80
C ILE A 274 -2.23 -1.48 -29.46
N GLU A 275 -3.48 -1.88 -29.27
CA GLU A 275 -4.65 -1.14 -29.70
C GLU A 275 -5.16 -0.25 -28.58
N VAL A 276 -5.44 1.02 -28.90
CA VAL A 276 -5.82 2.03 -27.92
C VAL A 276 -7.19 2.62 -28.26
N ASP A 277 -8.10 2.53 -27.30
CA ASP A 277 -9.35 3.30 -27.25
C ASP A 277 -9.05 4.65 -26.60
N GLY A 278 -8.86 5.71 -27.39
CA GLY A 278 -8.53 7.05 -26.90
C GLY A 278 -7.30 7.69 -27.57
N PRO A 279 -6.76 8.79 -26.99
CA PRO A 279 -5.61 9.51 -27.52
C PRO A 279 -4.31 8.69 -27.39
N ILE A 280 -3.92 8.02 -28.49
CA ILE A 280 -2.71 7.18 -28.60
C ILE A 280 -1.44 7.89 -28.14
N ASN A 281 -1.31 9.18 -28.42
CA ASN A 281 -0.14 9.99 -28.07
C ASN A 281 0.07 10.19 -26.55
N ARG A 282 -0.87 9.73 -25.71
CA ARG A 282 -0.74 9.73 -24.25
C ARG A 282 -0.19 8.43 -23.68
N LEU A 283 0.00 7.40 -24.51
CA LEU A 283 0.71 6.19 -24.10
C LEU A 283 2.19 6.53 -23.93
N ASP A 284 2.68 6.46 -22.70
CA ASP A 284 4.10 6.62 -22.41
C ASP A 284 4.83 5.34 -22.84
N VAL A 285 5.63 5.47 -23.90
CA VAL A 285 6.43 4.38 -24.47
C VAL A 285 7.91 4.81 -24.45
N PRO A 286 8.85 3.88 -24.22
CA PRO A 286 10.24 4.14 -24.54
C PRO A 286 10.36 4.50 -26.03
N VAL A 287 11.03 5.60 -26.35
CA VAL A 287 11.14 6.18 -27.71
C VAL A 287 11.50 5.11 -28.75
N GLY A 288 10.67 4.96 -29.79
CA GLY A 288 10.95 4.16 -30.99
C GLY A 288 10.78 2.63 -30.87
N ARG A 289 9.98 2.14 -29.91
CA ARG A 289 9.93 0.71 -29.54
C ARG A 289 8.60 -0.02 -29.75
N VAL A 290 7.50 0.71 -29.88
CA VAL A 290 6.16 0.13 -30.06
C VAL A 290 5.39 1.00 -31.04
N ASP A 291 4.62 0.36 -31.92
CA ASP A 291 3.68 1.04 -32.79
C ASP A 291 2.24 0.84 -32.25
N PRO A 292 1.69 1.82 -31.51
CA PRO A 292 0.32 1.77 -31.03
C PRO A 292 -0.67 2.20 -32.12
N TYR A 293 -1.80 1.48 -32.22
CA TYR A 293 -2.82 1.73 -33.24
C TYR A 293 -4.17 2.09 -32.61
N PRO A 294 -5.06 2.79 -33.33
CA PRO A 294 -6.44 2.95 -32.88
C PRO A 294 -7.13 1.59 -32.71
N LEU A 295 -7.96 1.48 -31.69
CA LEU A 295 -8.77 0.28 -31.46
C LEU A 295 -9.67 -0.05 -32.65
N ARG A 296 -9.52 -1.25 -33.20
CA ARG A 296 -10.21 -1.70 -34.40
C ARG A 296 -11.56 -2.34 -34.06
N GLU A 297 -12.51 -2.27 -35.00
CA GLU A 297 -13.83 -2.86 -34.81
C GLU A 297 -13.77 -4.39 -34.64
N VAL A 298 -12.85 -5.07 -35.34
CA VAL A 298 -12.64 -6.52 -35.18
C VAL A 298 -12.28 -6.90 -33.74
N THR A 299 -11.51 -6.07 -33.06
CA THR A 299 -11.13 -6.25 -31.66
C THR A 299 -12.31 -5.99 -30.74
N ARG A 300 -13.15 -4.99 -31.03
CA ARG A 300 -14.39 -4.72 -30.28
C ARG A 300 -15.38 -5.89 -30.42
N ILE A 301 -15.52 -6.45 -31.62
CA ILE A 301 -16.33 -7.65 -31.85
C ILE A 301 -15.78 -8.84 -31.07
N ALA A 302 -14.48 -9.12 -31.17
CA ALA A 302 -13.84 -10.23 -30.45
C ALA A 302 -13.99 -10.10 -28.92
N THR A 303 -13.92 -8.88 -28.40
CA THR A 303 -14.19 -8.59 -26.98
C THR A 303 -15.61 -8.97 -26.58
N ARG A 304 -16.61 -8.53 -27.36
CA ARG A 304 -18.03 -8.86 -27.10
C ARG A 304 -18.26 -10.37 -27.17
N VAL A 305 -17.68 -11.04 -28.16
CA VAL A 305 -17.75 -12.50 -28.30
C VAL A 305 -17.16 -13.19 -27.06
N LEU A 306 -15.95 -12.81 -26.61
CA LEU A 306 -15.36 -13.37 -25.39
C LEU A 306 -16.28 -13.18 -24.18
N ARG A 307 -16.81 -11.96 -23.99
CA ARG A 307 -17.73 -11.65 -22.89
C ARG A 307 -18.97 -12.55 -22.94
N ASP A 308 -19.64 -12.56 -24.07
CA ASP A 308 -20.91 -13.26 -24.23
C ASP A 308 -20.71 -14.78 -24.10
N ASP A 309 -19.62 -15.32 -24.63
CA ASP A 309 -19.23 -16.73 -24.48
C ASP A 309 -19.01 -17.07 -22.99
N VAL A 310 -18.16 -16.33 -22.27
CA VAL A 310 -17.87 -16.63 -20.86
C VAL A 310 -19.12 -16.49 -19.98
N ILE A 311 -19.95 -15.46 -20.21
CA ILE A 311 -21.20 -15.25 -19.47
C ILE A 311 -22.20 -16.36 -19.78
N ALA A 312 -22.36 -16.76 -21.05
CA ALA A 312 -23.26 -17.83 -21.44
C ALA A 312 -22.83 -19.18 -20.81
N HIS A 313 -21.54 -19.49 -20.84
CA HIS A 313 -20.98 -20.68 -20.18
C HIS A 313 -21.20 -20.65 -18.65
N ALA A 314 -21.07 -19.49 -18.02
CA ALA A 314 -21.27 -19.36 -16.58
C ALA A 314 -22.75 -19.39 -16.15
N GLY A 315 -23.68 -19.07 -17.06
CA GLY A 315 -25.12 -19.04 -16.79
C GLY A 315 -25.56 -17.89 -15.86
N PRO A 316 -26.74 -17.99 -15.23
CA PRO A 316 -27.23 -16.97 -14.29
C PRO A 316 -26.39 -16.90 -13.01
N ALA A 317 -26.46 -15.77 -12.31
CA ALA A 317 -25.80 -15.62 -11.01
C ALA A 317 -26.36 -16.63 -9.99
N PRO A 318 -25.50 -17.34 -9.24
CA PRO A 318 -25.94 -18.32 -8.27
C PRO A 318 -26.61 -17.64 -7.08
N GLN A 319 -27.63 -18.30 -6.52
CA GLN A 319 -28.11 -17.94 -5.19
C GLN A 319 -27.15 -18.51 -4.16
N LEU A 320 -26.44 -17.61 -3.46
CA LEU A 320 -25.50 -17.97 -2.41
C LEU A 320 -26.15 -17.83 -1.03
N PRO A 321 -25.76 -18.67 -0.05
CA PRO A 321 -26.16 -18.49 1.34
C PRO A 321 -25.86 -17.07 1.84
N PRO A 322 -26.67 -16.54 2.78
CA PRO A 322 -26.43 -15.23 3.33
C PRO A 322 -25.06 -15.17 4.00
N SER A 323 -24.37 -14.06 3.78
CA SER A 323 -23.08 -13.74 4.38
C SER A 323 -23.23 -13.49 5.87
N ASP A 324 -22.17 -13.76 6.65
CA ASP A 324 -22.14 -13.40 8.07
C ASP A 324 -22.27 -11.87 8.24
N PRO A 325 -23.32 -11.37 8.94
CA PRO A 325 -23.53 -9.93 9.13
C PRO A 325 -22.48 -9.28 10.04
N ALA A 326 -21.73 -10.05 10.82
CA ALA A 326 -20.65 -9.53 11.68
C ALA A 326 -19.38 -9.19 10.88
N LEU A 327 -19.25 -9.72 9.65
CA LEU A 327 -18.08 -9.52 8.83
C LEU A 327 -18.35 -8.46 7.74
N PRO A 328 -17.54 -7.40 7.66
CA PRO A 328 -17.66 -6.43 6.57
C PRO A 328 -17.15 -7.00 5.25
N SER A 329 -17.65 -6.46 4.13
CA SER A 329 -17.04 -6.69 2.82
C SER A 329 -15.63 -6.12 2.76
N ALA A 330 -14.80 -6.62 1.85
CA ALA A 330 -13.39 -6.24 1.75
C ALA A 330 -13.17 -4.73 1.63
N LYS A 331 -13.94 -4.04 0.77
CA LYS A 331 -13.84 -2.58 0.62
C LYS A 331 -14.30 -1.81 1.86
N VAL A 332 -15.33 -2.28 2.56
CA VAL A 332 -15.80 -1.63 3.80
C VAL A 332 -14.75 -1.79 4.90
N ALA A 333 -14.18 -2.99 5.04
CA ALA A 333 -13.06 -3.23 5.94
C ALA A 333 -11.86 -2.34 5.59
N ALA A 334 -11.52 -2.26 4.30
CA ALA A 334 -10.42 -1.45 3.79
C ALA A 334 -10.56 0.04 4.12
N ALA A 335 -11.77 0.58 4.04
CA ALA A 335 -12.09 1.97 4.34
C ALA A 335 -12.07 2.28 5.85
N ALA A 336 -12.33 1.29 6.70
CA ALA A 336 -12.30 1.44 8.16
C ALA A 336 -10.88 1.33 8.75
N LEU A 337 -9.93 0.82 7.97
CA LEU A 337 -8.55 0.67 8.43
C LEU A 337 -7.82 2.03 8.47
N PRO A 338 -6.89 2.22 9.42
CA PRO A 338 -5.99 3.37 9.39
C PRO A 338 -5.21 3.45 8.06
N ILE A 339 -4.83 4.68 7.71
CA ILE A 339 -3.95 4.98 6.58
C ILE A 339 -2.67 4.13 6.68
N ASP A 340 -2.19 3.64 5.55
CA ASP A 340 -0.96 2.86 5.48
C ASP A 340 0.24 3.63 6.06
N SER A 341 1.12 2.97 6.81
CA SER A 341 2.27 3.66 7.43
C SER A 341 3.19 4.32 6.39
N ARG A 342 3.36 3.75 5.18
CA ARG A 342 4.15 4.39 4.10
C ARG A 342 3.42 5.59 3.54
N GLU A 343 2.11 5.46 3.34
CA GLU A 343 1.27 6.56 2.87
C GLU A 343 1.27 7.71 3.88
N ARG A 344 1.18 7.42 5.18
CA ARG A 344 1.32 8.42 6.25
C ARG A 344 2.68 9.12 6.17
N VAL A 345 3.78 8.37 6.05
CA VAL A 345 5.12 8.97 5.95
C VAL A 345 5.19 9.88 4.74
N ALA A 346 4.69 9.45 3.58
CA ALA A 346 4.64 10.31 2.40
C ALA A 346 3.82 11.57 2.59
N GLN A 347 2.59 11.45 3.10
CA GLN A 347 1.70 12.59 3.32
C GLN A 347 2.30 13.60 4.30
N VAL A 348 3.09 13.16 5.28
CA VAL A 348 3.78 14.06 6.22
C VAL A 348 5.02 14.67 5.58
N VAL A 349 5.89 13.86 4.96
CA VAL A 349 7.11 14.32 4.27
C VAL A 349 6.79 15.36 3.19
N ALA A 350 5.74 15.13 2.43
CA ALA A 350 5.25 16.02 1.37
C ALA A 350 4.94 17.45 1.81
N ARG A 351 4.66 17.67 3.09
CA ARG A 351 4.40 19.01 3.64
C ARG A 351 5.67 19.85 3.78
N TYR A 352 6.83 19.17 3.81
CA TYR A 352 8.13 19.78 4.07
C TYR A 352 9.03 19.78 2.83
N LEU A 353 8.70 19.01 1.80
CA LEU A 353 9.43 18.99 0.53
C LEU A 353 8.78 19.92 -0.50
N PRO A 354 9.56 20.60 -1.35
CA PRO A 354 9.03 21.33 -2.50
C PRO A 354 8.22 20.40 -3.42
N PRO A 355 7.13 20.88 -4.05
CA PRO A 355 6.31 20.08 -4.98
C PRO A 355 7.07 19.55 -6.20
N SER A 356 8.21 20.15 -6.54
CA SER A 356 9.11 19.68 -7.60
C SER A 356 9.88 18.41 -7.23
N ILE A 357 9.94 18.05 -5.95
CA ILE A 357 10.59 16.82 -5.48
C ILE A 357 9.56 15.70 -5.47
N ARG A 358 9.83 14.63 -6.22
CA ARG A 358 8.98 13.45 -6.30
C ARG A 358 9.52 12.35 -5.40
N ILE A 359 8.69 11.88 -4.47
CA ILE A 359 8.96 10.66 -3.70
C ILE A 359 8.74 9.46 -4.63
N THR A 360 9.73 8.57 -4.73
CA THR A 360 9.66 7.36 -5.56
C THR A 360 9.47 6.09 -4.73
N ASN A 361 9.97 6.05 -3.50
CA ASN A 361 9.86 4.86 -2.66
C ASN A 361 10.00 5.22 -1.17
N ILE A 362 9.32 4.44 -0.32
CA ILE A 362 9.44 4.49 1.14
C ILE A 362 9.58 3.06 1.66
N ALA A 363 10.78 2.71 2.11
CA ALA A 363 11.01 1.48 2.87
C ALA A 363 10.88 1.76 4.37
N LEU A 364 10.20 0.91 5.12
CA LEU A 364 9.99 1.07 6.57
C LEU A 364 10.57 -0.13 7.33
N TRP A 365 11.08 0.13 8.52
CA TRP A 365 11.48 -0.86 9.51
C TRP A 365 11.17 -0.32 10.91
N LYS A 366 11.43 -1.11 11.96
CA LYS A 366 11.17 -0.68 13.33
C LYS A 366 11.88 0.64 13.64
N GLN A 367 11.13 1.64 14.09
CA GLN A 367 11.63 2.98 14.46
C GLN A 367 12.34 3.75 13.33
N GLY A 368 12.10 3.41 12.06
CA GLY A 368 12.71 4.16 10.97
C GLY A 368 12.31 3.74 9.56
N GLY A 369 12.96 4.36 8.59
CA GLY A 369 12.72 4.09 7.18
C GLY A 369 13.74 4.73 6.25
N ARG A 370 13.61 4.45 4.96
CA ARG A 370 14.35 5.08 3.87
C ARG A 370 13.38 5.72 2.90
N LEU A 371 13.59 7.00 2.65
CA LEU A 371 12.90 7.78 1.63
C LEU A 371 13.80 7.89 0.40
N GLU A 372 13.28 7.51 -0.76
CA GLU A 372 13.94 7.72 -2.04
C GLU A 372 13.07 8.62 -2.92
N GLY A 373 13.72 9.42 -3.76
CA GLY A 373 13.00 10.29 -4.68
C GLY A 373 13.91 10.90 -5.74
N ILE A 374 13.29 11.73 -6.58
CA ILE A 374 13.95 12.50 -7.64
C ILE A 374 13.64 13.98 -7.40
N ALA A 375 14.69 14.78 -7.29
CA ALA A 375 14.65 16.23 -7.25
C ALA A 375 15.01 16.80 -8.64
N PRO A 376 14.60 18.04 -8.98
CA PRO A 376 14.88 18.61 -10.30
C PRO A 376 16.37 18.86 -10.54
N ASP A 377 17.14 19.13 -9.47
CA ASP A 377 18.57 19.42 -9.54
C ASP A 377 19.32 18.87 -8.30
N ALA A 378 20.65 18.90 -8.39
CA ALA A 378 21.55 18.44 -7.34
C ALA A 378 21.39 19.19 -6.01
N ALA A 379 21.14 20.50 -6.05
CA ALA A 379 21.07 21.33 -4.86
C ALA A 379 19.81 20.96 -4.05
N MET A 380 18.67 20.83 -4.72
CA MET A 380 17.44 20.35 -4.09
C MET A 380 17.58 18.94 -3.54
N ALA A 381 18.27 18.04 -4.26
CA ALA A 381 18.52 16.68 -3.80
C ALA A 381 19.34 16.64 -2.50
N HIS A 382 20.31 17.54 -2.35
CA HIS A 382 21.09 17.70 -1.11
C HIS A 382 20.29 18.37 0.02
N ASP A 383 19.38 19.28 -0.31
CA ASP A 383 18.60 20.04 0.66
C ASP A 383 17.51 19.21 1.38
N VAL A 384 17.13 18.04 0.83
CA VAL A 384 16.13 17.14 1.43
C VAL A 384 16.44 16.84 2.90
N VAL A 385 17.68 16.51 3.23
CA VAL A 385 18.08 16.16 4.61
C VAL A 385 17.87 17.32 5.56
N ARG A 386 18.22 18.53 5.13
CA ARG A 386 18.04 19.76 5.92
C ARG A 386 16.55 20.05 6.14
N LEU A 387 15.74 19.96 5.09
CA LEU A 387 14.28 20.19 5.17
C LEU A 387 13.59 19.22 6.13
N LEU A 388 13.92 17.93 6.05
CA LEU A 388 13.33 16.91 6.91
C LEU A 388 13.84 16.99 8.34
N THR A 389 15.13 17.30 8.57
CA THR A 389 15.65 17.58 9.91
C THR A 389 14.89 18.74 10.57
N ASN A 390 14.64 19.81 9.82
CA ASN A 390 13.96 21.00 10.31
C ASN A 390 12.46 20.79 10.56
N SER A 391 11.86 19.72 10.04
CA SER A 391 10.45 19.39 10.28
C SER A 391 10.15 19.02 11.73
N GLY A 392 11.15 18.45 12.43
CA GLY A 392 11.00 17.91 13.78
C GLY A 392 10.17 16.62 13.88
N GLU A 393 9.66 16.08 12.76
CA GLU A 393 8.92 14.81 12.71
C GLU A 393 9.82 13.58 12.93
N PHE A 394 11.12 13.75 12.70
CA PHE A 394 12.12 12.70 12.74
C PHE A 394 13.13 12.99 13.85
N THR A 395 13.48 11.97 14.63
CA THR A 395 14.52 12.07 15.67
C THR A 395 15.91 12.14 15.07
N TYR A 396 16.07 11.60 13.86
CA TYR A 396 17.30 11.65 13.10
C TYR A 396 16.99 11.53 11.60
N VAL A 397 17.74 12.28 10.80
CA VAL A 397 17.69 12.25 9.33
C VAL A 397 19.12 12.24 8.83
N SER A 398 19.45 11.32 7.92
CA SER A 398 20.79 11.24 7.33
C SER A 398 20.76 10.70 5.90
N GLY A 399 21.90 10.80 5.22
CA GLY A 399 22.03 10.43 3.82
C GLY A 399 21.99 11.64 2.91
N GLY A 400 21.21 11.54 1.83
CA GLY A 400 21.23 12.46 0.70
C GLY A 400 21.78 11.78 -0.54
N GLY A 401 21.87 12.53 -1.63
CA GLY A 401 22.38 11.99 -2.88
C GLY A 401 22.04 12.94 -4.02
N SER A 402 22.86 12.89 -5.06
CA SER A 402 22.66 13.65 -6.29
C SER A 402 23.16 12.81 -7.45
N ILE A 403 22.51 11.66 -7.65
CA ILE A 403 22.84 10.77 -8.77
C ILE A 403 21.94 11.18 -9.94
N PRO A 404 22.48 11.64 -11.09
CA PRO A 404 21.67 11.95 -12.25
C PRO A 404 20.80 10.75 -12.67
N ARG A 405 19.52 11.00 -12.91
CA ARG A 405 18.51 10.02 -13.35
C ARG A 405 17.54 10.68 -14.32
N ASP A 406 16.78 9.88 -15.05
CA ASP A 406 15.72 10.40 -15.91
C ASP A 406 14.74 11.27 -15.09
N GLY A 407 14.59 12.52 -15.51
CA GLY A 407 13.75 13.51 -14.82
C GLY A 407 14.41 14.27 -13.66
N GLY A 408 15.72 14.11 -13.39
CA GLY A 408 16.45 14.95 -12.44
C GLY A 408 17.61 14.27 -11.69
N HIS A 409 17.71 14.52 -10.39
CA HIS A 409 18.73 13.96 -9.49
C HIS A 409 18.09 13.10 -8.40
N ALA A 410 18.49 11.84 -8.32
CA ALA A 410 18.00 10.93 -7.30
C ALA A 410 18.69 11.16 -5.95
N PHE A 411 17.89 11.07 -4.88
CA PHE A 411 18.33 11.12 -3.49
C PHE A 411 17.85 9.90 -2.72
N SER A 412 18.53 9.59 -1.62
CA SER A 412 18.17 8.54 -0.67
C SER A 412 18.46 9.00 0.75
N THR A 413 17.43 9.07 1.59
CA THR A 413 17.49 9.62 2.94
C THR A 413 16.99 8.60 3.95
N GLN A 414 17.77 8.32 4.99
CA GLN A 414 17.35 7.53 6.14
C GLN A 414 16.61 8.41 7.15
N LEU A 415 15.54 7.87 7.72
CA LEU A 415 14.64 8.51 8.66
C LEU A 415 14.58 7.68 9.93
N SER A 416 14.60 8.34 11.10
CA SER A 416 14.36 7.71 12.39
C SER A 416 13.12 8.33 13.05
N PHE A 417 12.27 7.48 13.61
CA PHE A 417 10.99 7.86 14.20
C PHE A 417 11.06 7.82 15.72
N ALA A 418 10.22 8.62 16.37
CA ALA A 418 9.99 8.56 17.81
C ALA A 418 8.92 7.52 18.21
N CYS A 419 8.60 6.57 17.34
CA CYS A 419 7.59 5.54 17.58
C CYS A 419 8.03 4.26 16.88
N ASP A 420 7.51 3.12 17.32
CA ASP A 420 7.88 1.82 16.76
C ASP A 420 7.47 1.69 15.28
N ALA A 421 6.32 2.28 14.91
CA ALA A 421 5.87 2.44 13.54
C ALA A 421 5.05 3.74 13.33
N PRO A 422 5.04 4.34 12.12
CA PRO A 422 4.24 5.52 11.82
C PRO A 422 2.75 5.31 12.15
N GLY A 423 2.16 6.28 12.84
CA GLY A 423 0.78 6.25 13.35
C GLY A 423 0.66 5.74 14.79
N GLN A 424 1.71 5.11 15.34
CA GLN A 424 1.73 4.70 16.75
C GLN A 424 2.13 5.86 17.67
N LEU A 425 1.87 5.65 18.96
CA LEU A 425 2.18 6.62 20.02
C LEU A 425 3.67 6.97 20.02
N SER A 426 3.94 8.26 20.08
CA SER A 426 5.28 8.79 20.22
C SER A 426 5.85 8.51 21.62
N THR A 427 7.14 8.22 21.68
CA THR A 427 7.97 8.25 22.88
C THR A 427 8.30 9.67 23.28
N CYS A 428 8.21 10.63 22.35
CA CYS A 428 8.35 12.05 22.66
C CYS A 428 7.11 12.54 23.44
N PRO A 429 7.30 13.35 24.50
CA PRO A 429 6.18 13.92 25.23
C PRO A 429 5.38 14.89 24.36
N ALA A 430 4.07 14.96 24.59
CA ALA A 430 3.20 15.95 23.94
C ALA A 430 3.61 17.38 24.30
N GLY A 431 3.37 18.33 23.40
CA GLY A 431 3.62 19.74 23.64
C GLY A 431 2.63 20.33 24.65
N HIS A 432 2.98 21.49 25.23
CA HIS A 432 2.04 22.21 26.08
C HIS A 432 0.79 22.61 25.26
N PRO A 433 -0.44 22.54 25.79
CA PRO A 433 -1.66 22.83 25.01
C PRO A 433 -1.68 24.24 24.37
N MET A 434 -1.11 25.23 25.06
CA MET A 434 -0.95 26.61 24.56
C MET A 434 0.21 26.80 23.57
N SER A 435 1.02 25.77 23.33
CA SER A 435 2.20 25.81 22.45
C SER A 435 2.47 24.42 21.86
N PRO A 436 1.53 23.85 21.08
CA PRO A 436 1.61 22.45 20.65
C PRO A 436 2.84 22.18 19.77
N ASP A 437 3.35 23.19 19.08
CA ASP A 437 4.45 23.06 18.11
C ASP A 437 5.86 23.23 18.72
N ARG A 438 5.98 23.44 20.04
CA ARG A 438 7.29 23.58 20.69
C ARG A 438 7.24 23.25 22.18
N TYR A 439 8.32 22.67 22.68
CA TYR A 439 8.50 22.52 24.12
C TYR A 439 8.72 23.88 24.78
N SER A 440 7.96 24.17 25.85
CA SER A 440 8.20 25.35 26.67
C SER A 440 9.43 25.14 27.55
N TYR A 441 10.10 26.22 27.96
CA TYR A 441 11.24 26.13 28.89
C TYR A 441 10.82 25.45 30.21
N VAL A 442 9.62 25.77 30.71
CA VAL A 442 9.05 25.16 31.92
C VAL A 442 8.92 23.65 31.76
N GLN A 443 8.35 23.20 30.64
CA GLN A 443 8.19 21.77 30.38
C GLN A 443 9.53 21.01 30.34
N ILE A 444 10.55 21.60 29.73
CA ILE A 444 11.90 21.00 29.67
C ILE A 444 12.54 20.98 31.06
N SER A 445 12.44 22.09 31.80
CA SER A 445 12.96 22.21 33.16
C SER A 445 12.31 21.19 34.09
N ASP A 446 10.98 21.05 34.04
CA ASP A 446 10.23 20.10 34.86
C ASP A 446 10.61 18.65 34.54
N ALA A 447 10.75 18.32 33.25
CA ALA A 447 11.23 17.00 32.83
C ALA A 447 12.64 16.71 33.38
N ILE A 448 13.57 17.67 33.30
CA ILE A 448 14.93 17.54 33.83
C ILE A 448 14.92 17.36 35.36
N ASN A 449 14.12 18.14 36.08
CA ASN A 449 13.97 18.02 37.53
C ASN A 449 13.48 16.63 37.94
N VAL A 450 12.47 16.10 37.25
CA VAL A 450 11.95 14.73 37.49
C VAL A 450 13.05 13.69 37.26
N MET A 451 13.85 13.81 36.20
CA MET A 451 14.94 12.87 35.89
C MET A 451 16.09 12.92 36.92
N LEU A 452 16.45 14.11 37.38
CA LEU A 452 17.51 14.34 38.37
C LEU A 452 17.13 13.87 39.78
N GLY A 453 15.83 13.67 40.05
CA GLY A 453 15.33 13.17 41.32
C GLY A 453 15.26 14.26 42.41
N PRO A 454 14.52 13.99 43.51
CA PRO A 454 14.12 15.02 44.47
C PRO A 454 15.28 15.55 45.33
N THR A 455 16.40 14.83 45.39
CA THR A 455 17.59 15.17 46.18
C THR A 455 18.52 16.16 45.49
N VAL A 456 18.33 16.40 44.18
CA VAL A 456 19.20 17.26 43.37
C VAL A 456 18.52 18.60 43.10
N THR A 457 19.23 19.70 43.35
CA THR A 457 18.75 21.05 43.07
C THR A 457 19.39 21.60 41.81
N VAL A 458 18.58 21.91 40.80
CA VAL A 458 19.04 22.63 39.59
C VAL A 458 19.32 24.09 39.96
N ARG A 459 20.56 24.53 39.74
CA ARG A 459 21.00 25.92 39.98
C ARG A 459 20.88 26.78 38.74
N ASP A 460 21.20 26.20 37.59
CA ASP A 460 21.21 26.91 36.32
C ASP A 460 20.87 25.91 35.20
N LEU A 461 20.03 26.34 34.26
CA LEU A 461 19.69 25.60 33.07
C LEU A 461 19.65 26.58 31.90
N ARG A 462 20.72 26.61 31.11
CA ARG A 462 20.87 27.56 30.01
C ARG A 462 20.63 26.86 28.69
N ARG A 463 19.71 27.40 27.88
CA ARG A 463 19.51 26.96 26.50
C ARG A 463 20.60 27.53 25.58
N THR A 464 21.22 26.68 24.79
CA THR A 464 22.03 27.04 23.62
C THR A 464 21.24 26.73 22.34
N ASP A 465 21.84 26.97 21.17
CA ASP A 465 21.15 26.77 19.88
C ASP A 465 20.67 25.32 19.67
N ASP A 466 21.44 24.34 20.14
CA ASP A 466 21.20 22.91 19.93
C ASP A 466 21.22 22.06 21.22
N ALA A 467 21.38 22.67 22.40
CA ALA A 467 21.53 21.95 23.66
C ALA A 467 21.05 22.75 24.89
N PHE A 468 21.12 22.12 26.06
CA PHE A 468 20.92 22.72 27.36
C PHE A 468 22.14 22.44 28.23
N GLU A 469 22.72 23.49 28.78
CA GLU A 469 23.77 23.41 29.79
C GLU A 469 23.10 23.39 31.17
N LEU A 470 23.25 22.26 31.86
CA LEU A 470 22.74 22.02 33.20
C LEU A 470 23.85 22.22 34.22
N LYS A 471 23.55 23.01 35.27
CA LYS A 471 24.31 23.03 36.52
C LYS A 471 23.36 22.70 37.68
N ALA A 472 23.70 21.67 38.45
CA ALA A 472 22.92 21.24 39.59
C ALA A 472 23.82 20.88 40.77
N VAL A 473 23.23 20.68 41.94
CA VAL A 473 23.95 20.27 43.14
C VAL A 473 23.22 19.13 43.82
N ALA A 474 23.99 18.10 44.17
CA ALA A 474 23.57 16.96 44.97
C ALA A 474 24.14 17.05 46.39
N PRO A 475 23.51 16.42 47.38
CA PRO A 475 23.96 16.43 48.77
C PRO A 475 25.26 15.65 48.99
N ASN A 476 25.61 14.70 48.12
CA ASN A 476 26.84 13.91 48.16
C ASN A 476 27.17 13.31 46.78
N GLU A 477 28.34 12.67 46.67
CA GLU A 477 28.83 12.08 45.42
C GLU A 477 27.93 10.92 44.91
N ALA A 478 27.39 10.10 45.82
CA ALA A 478 26.56 8.96 45.45
C ALA A 478 25.27 9.42 44.76
N GLU A 479 24.63 10.46 45.29
CA GLU A 479 23.44 11.10 44.70
C GLU A 479 23.77 11.77 43.36
N ALA A 480 24.93 12.44 43.24
CA ALA A 480 25.38 13.03 41.98
C ALA A 480 25.55 11.96 40.88
N ARG A 481 26.19 10.84 41.22
CA ARG A 481 26.40 9.72 40.31
C ARG A 481 25.08 9.06 39.90
N ALA A 482 24.18 8.83 40.86
CA ALA A 482 22.86 8.26 40.60
C ALA A 482 22.02 9.17 39.70
N ALA A 483 22.06 10.49 39.91
CA ALA A 483 21.35 11.46 39.09
C ALA A 483 21.86 11.49 37.64
N LEU A 484 23.19 11.47 37.44
CA LEU A 484 23.77 11.38 36.10
C LEU A 484 23.47 10.04 35.42
N GLN A 485 23.46 8.94 36.16
CA GLN A 485 23.02 7.64 35.63
C GLN A 485 21.56 7.67 35.19
N ARG A 486 20.65 8.27 35.99
CA ARG A 486 19.24 8.43 35.64
C ARG A 486 19.05 9.31 34.40
N LEU A 487 19.76 10.44 34.32
CA LEU A 487 19.80 11.27 33.12
C LEU A 487 20.33 10.52 31.89
N GLY A 488 21.34 9.67 32.05
CA GLY A 488 21.91 8.87 30.97
C GLY A 488 21.02 7.71 30.50
N GLN A 489 20.11 7.22 31.34
CA GLN A 489 19.21 6.09 31.05
C GLN A 489 17.90 6.50 30.33
N ARG A 490 17.47 7.76 30.41
CA ARG A 490 16.27 8.26 29.71
C ARG A 490 16.60 8.76 28.31
N THR A 491 16.82 7.82 27.39
CA THR A 491 17.14 8.08 25.97
C THR A 491 15.91 8.39 25.10
N ASP A 492 14.75 8.61 25.69
CA ASP A 492 13.47 8.82 25.00
C ASP A 492 13.20 10.30 24.70
N PHE A 493 13.77 11.22 25.49
CA PHE A 493 13.53 12.66 25.36
C PHE A 493 14.82 13.49 25.29
N LEU A 494 15.83 13.18 26.12
CA LEU A 494 17.10 13.88 26.17
C LEU A 494 18.28 12.92 26.00
N ARG A 495 19.35 13.39 25.37
CA ARG A 495 20.64 12.70 25.31
C ARG A 495 21.70 13.50 26.05
N VAL A 496 22.30 12.88 27.06
CA VAL A 496 23.48 13.45 27.72
C VAL A 496 24.67 13.35 26.78
N SER A 497 25.26 14.48 26.39
CA SER A 497 26.42 14.53 25.50
C SER A 497 27.73 14.61 26.27
N ILE A 498 27.75 15.41 27.34
CA ILE A 498 28.90 15.58 28.24
C ILE A 498 28.33 15.66 29.66
N SER A 499 28.95 14.99 30.62
CA SER A 499 28.58 15.12 32.03
C SER A 499 29.78 14.92 32.95
N GLY A 500 29.79 15.64 34.06
CA GLY A 500 30.79 15.48 35.11
C GLY A 500 30.22 15.92 36.46
N TYR A 501 30.85 15.44 37.51
CA TYR A 501 30.57 15.87 38.87
C TYR A 501 31.89 16.14 39.61
N GLY A 502 31.85 17.03 40.60
CA GLY A 502 33.03 17.40 41.38
C GLY A 502 32.69 18.04 42.71
N PRO A 503 33.65 18.13 43.65
CA PRO A 503 33.42 18.74 44.94
C PRO A 503 32.94 20.19 44.78
N SER A 504 31.87 20.55 45.48
CA SER A 504 31.32 21.91 45.43
C SER A 504 32.25 22.89 46.16
N ARG A 505 32.31 24.13 45.67
CA ARG A 505 33.09 25.21 46.32
C ARG A 505 32.58 25.55 47.73
N SER A 506 31.38 25.11 48.11
CA SER A 506 30.71 25.44 49.37
C SER A 506 30.68 24.31 50.42
N GLY A 507 31.44 23.22 50.26
CA GLY A 507 31.54 22.15 51.27
C GLY A 507 30.97 20.80 50.81
N ALA A 508 30.24 20.09 51.70
CA ALA A 508 29.84 18.67 51.59
C ALA A 508 28.98 18.27 50.38
N ALA A 509 28.50 19.24 49.61
CA ALA A 509 27.69 19.01 48.41
C ALA A 509 28.58 18.73 47.18
N THR A 510 28.01 18.07 46.16
CA THR A 510 28.70 17.75 44.89
C THR A 510 28.04 18.51 43.74
N ASP A 511 28.83 19.30 43.01
CA ASP A 511 28.36 20.02 41.82
C ASP A 511 28.23 19.03 40.64
N ILE A 512 27.17 19.16 39.87
CA ILE A 512 26.87 18.39 38.66
C ILE A 512 26.85 19.36 37.47
N ASN A 513 27.57 19.02 36.41
CA ASN A 513 27.50 19.72 35.13
C ASN A 513 27.15 18.72 34.03
N ALA A 514 26.21 19.08 33.15
CA ALA A 514 25.90 18.27 31.98
C ALA A 514 25.47 19.12 30.78
N THR A 515 25.75 18.63 29.58
CA THR A 515 25.20 19.13 28.32
C THR A 515 24.16 18.14 27.82
N LEU A 516 22.91 18.58 27.73
CA LEU A 516 21.76 17.78 27.34
C LEU A 516 21.29 18.20 25.95
N LYS A 517 21.13 17.26 25.03
CA LYS A 517 20.55 17.50 23.69
C LYS A 517 19.15 16.91 23.62
N LEU A 518 18.22 17.64 23.01
CA LEU A 518 16.89 17.10 22.73
C LEU A 518 16.99 16.06 21.62
N ILE A 519 16.39 14.89 21.86
CA ILE A 519 16.18 13.88 20.83
C ILE A 519 14.94 14.26 20.01
N CYS A 520 13.94 14.83 20.68
CA CYS A 520 12.72 15.35 20.11
C CYS A 520 12.85 16.87 19.97
N ALA A 521 13.18 17.38 18.79
CA ALA A 521 13.30 18.82 18.56
C ALA A 521 11.93 19.52 18.63
N VAL A 522 10.86 18.83 18.23
CA VAL A 522 9.49 19.33 18.16
C VAL A 522 8.55 18.30 18.79
N PRO A 523 7.48 18.71 19.48
CA PRO A 523 6.48 17.79 20.00
C PRO A 523 5.74 17.04 18.89
N PRO A 524 5.26 15.80 19.15
CA PRO A 524 4.49 15.04 18.18
C PRO A 524 3.17 15.76 17.86
N LYS A 525 2.82 15.79 16.58
CA LYS A 525 1.58 16.39 16.09
C LYS A 525 0.49 15.33 15.94
N PRO A 526 -0.81 15.67 16.10
CA PRO A 526 -1.91 14.71 15.90
C PRO A 526 -1.90 14.04 14.52
N ASP A 527 -1.46 14.77 13.50
CA ASP A 527 -1.41 14.37 12.10
C ASP A 527 0.03 14.15 11.58
N GLY A 528 1.00 14.02 12.48
CA GLY A 528 2.42 13.78 12.18
C GLY A 528 2.77 12.31 11.94
N ILE A 529 4.08 12.00 11.92
CA ILE A 529 4.58 10.63 11.75
C ILE A 529 4.16 9.75 12.92
N CYS A 530 4.43 10.21 14.15
CA CYS A 530 4.05 9.53 15.38
C CYS A 530 2.91 10.30 16.05
N THR A 531 1.92 9.58 16.59
CA THR A 531 0.77 10.20 17.23
C THR A 531 1.14 10.71 18.62
N ALA A 532 0.63 11.90 18.97
CA ALA A 532 0.83 12.45 20.30
C ALA A 532 0.10 11.59 21.35
N GLN A 533 0.72 11.43 22.53
CA GLN A 533 -0.01 10.92 23.69
C GLN A 533 -1.12 11.93 24.02
N SER A 534 -2.35 11.46 24.16
CA SER A 534 -3.44 12.29 24.67
C SER A 534 -3.03 12.80 26.05
N ALA A 535 -3.02 14.13 26.23
CA ALA A 535 -2.75 14.72 27.55
C ALA A 535 -3.70 14.06 28.57
N PRO A 536 -3.20 13.64 29.75
CA PRO A 536 -4.11 13.23 30.81
C PRO A 536 -5.08 14.39 31.09
N PRO A 537 -6.36 14.08 31.35
CA PRO A 537 -7.40 15.08 31.57
C PRO A 537 -7.07 16.06 32.71
#